data_AF-A0A345GUW9-F1
#
_entry.id   AF-A0A345GUW9-F1
#
_cell.length_a   1.000
_cell.length_b   1.000
_cell.length_c   1.000
_cell.angle_alpha   90.00
_cell.angle_beta   90.00
_cell.angle_gamma   90.00
#
_symmetry.space_group_name_H-M   'P 1'
#
loop_
_entity.id
_entity.type
_entity.pdbx_description
1 polymer ?
#
loop_
_entity_poly.entity_id
_entity_poly.type
_entity_poly.pdbx_seq_one_letter_code
_entity_poly.pdbx_strand_id
1 'polypeptide(L)'
;MNKITKSILCAFVVFISFQAVAQNKFEQETAYMNCMYSLFDDNGDELKSLIKKAEQSLLAAEVLSGTRGESYLVLYKNIRTAIDGRVASFGISDYVIKSLLESKNAKKYSACMKTMMTSENFKDSKLSKIVAMSTSGNNPKITEITGKMLEIFTAEDFNHDFYKYLTFSLIDKYNAANQK
;
A
#
# COMPACT_ATOMS: atom_id res chain seq x y z
N MET A 1 -23.41 -41.63 47.98
CA MET A 1 -23.80 -41.56 46.55
C MET A 1 -24.53 -40.25 46.28
N ASN A 2 -23.90 -39.44 45.43
CA ASN A 2 -24.43 -38.42 44.52
C ASN A 2 -25.28 -37.25 45.08
N LYS A 3 -24.59 -36.17 45.44
CA LYS A 3 -25.06 -34.80 45.22
C LYS A 3 -23.95 -34.05 44.52
N ILE A 4 -24.14 -33.70 43.25
CA ILE A 4 -23.55 -32.58 42.49
C ILE A 4 -24.19 -32.67 41.10
N THR A 5 -24.59 -31.51 40.56
CA THR A 5 -24.98 -31.19 39.17
C THR A 5 -26.38 -30.60 39.03
N LYS A 6 -26.61 -29.41 39.57
CA LYS A 6 -27.57 -28.44 39.02
C LYS A 6 -27.09 -27.03 39.37
N SER A 7 -26.23 -26.45 38.54
CA SER A 7 -26.03 -24.99 38.37
C SER A 7 -24.78 -24.68 37.57
N ILE A 8 -24.68 -25.16 36.32
CA ILE A 8 -23.70 -24.63 35.35
C ILE A 8 -24.34 -24.72 33.97
N LEU A 9 -25.37 -23.93 33.68
CA LEU A 9 -25.93 -23.88 32.32
C LEU A 9 -26.61 -22.54 31.99
N CYS A 10 -26.10 -21.40 32.48
CA CYS A 10 -26.61 -20.08 32.06
C CYS A 10 -25.53 -18.99 31.87
N ALA A 11 -24.24 -19.29 32.01
CA ALA A 11 -23.18 -18.26 31.93
C ALA A 11 -22.41 -18.20 30.59
N PHE A 12 -22.68 -19.11 29.64
CA PHE A 12 -21.85 -19.25 28.43
C PHE A 12 -22.44 -18.66 27.14
N VAL A 13 -23.58 -17.96 27.19
CA VAL A 13 -24.26 -17.45 25.97
C VAL A 13 -24.02 -15.96 25.71
N VAL A 14 -23.37 -15.21 26.61
CA VAL A 14 -23.21 -13.75 26.46
C VAL A 14 -21.87 -13.32 25.82
N PHE A 15 -20.95 -14.25 25.53
CA PHE A 15 -19.63 -13.89 24.98
C PHE A 15 -19.48 -13.99 23.46
N ILE A 16 -20.53 -14.36 22.71
CA ILE A 16 -20.43 -14.57 21.25
C ILE A 16 -20.80 -13.31 20.43
N SER A 17 -21.33 -12.26 21.05
CA SER A 17 -21.81 -11.06 20.34
C SER A 17 -20.78 -9.95 20.09
N PHE A 18 -19.49 -10.15 20.38
CA PHE A 18 -18.43 -9.15 20.13
C PHE A 18 -17.56 -9.38 18.89
N GLN A 19 -17.89 -10.32 17.99
CA GLN A 19 -17.10 -10.54 16.76
C GLN A 19 -17.60 -9.79 15.51
N ALA A 20 -18.59 -8.92 15.63
CA ALA A 20 -18.84 -7.86 14.64
C ALA A 20 -18.27 -6.57 15.25
N VAL A 21 -17.18 -5.95 14.80
CA VAL A 21 -16.80 -5.61 13.42
C VAL A 21 -15.27 -5.54 13.38
N ALA A 22 -14.58 -6.59 12.94
CA ALA A 22 -13.23 -6.40 12.43
C ALA A 22 -13.37 -5.75 11.05
N GLN A 23 -13.60 -4.44 11.02
CA GLN A 23 -13.48 -3.66 9.79
C GLN A 23 -12.11 -3.99 9.23
N ASN A 24 -12.05 -4.55 8.02
CA ASN A 24 -10.78 -4.85 7.38
C ASN A 24 -10.06 -3.51 7.21
N LYS A 25 -9.06 -3.27 8.06
CA LYS A 25 -8.36 -1.98 8.18
C LYS A 25 -7.80 -1.48 6.86
N PHE A 26 -7.52 -2.39 5.93
CA PHE A 26 -6.93 -2.12 4.63
C PHE A 26 -7.88 -2.48 3.48
N GLU A 27 -9.19 -2.45 3.67
CA GLU A 27 -10.17 -2.85 2.65
C GLU A 27 -9.96 -2.11 1.32
N GLN A 28 -9.79 -0.78 1.36
CA GLN A 28 -9.64 0.04 0.16
C GLN A 28 -8.27 -0.17 -0.50
N GLU A 29 -7.22 -0.29 0.29
CA GLU A 29 -5.87 -0.61 -0.19
C GLU A 29 -5.80 -2.02 -0.79
N THR A 30 -6.51 -2.99 -0.21
CA THR A 30 -6.65 -4.36 -0.73
C THR A 30 -7.40 -4.33 -2.05
N ALA A 31 -8.52 -3.62 -2.13
CA ALA A 31 -9.28 -3.45 -3.35
C ALA A 31 -8.43 -2.80 -4.46
N TYR A 32 -7.65 -1.78 -4.12
CA TYR A 32 -6.69 -1.16 -5.04
C TYR A 32 -5.63 -2.14 -5.53
N MET A 33 -4.98 -2.88 -4.64
CA MET A 33 -3.93 -3.82 -5.06
C MET A 33 -4.51 -4.97 -5.90
N ASN A 34 -5.70 -5.47 -5.56
CA ASN A 34 -6.40 -6.44 -6.39
C ASN A 34 -6.71 -5.89 -7.78
N CYS A 35 -7.07 -4.60 -7.87
CA CYS A 35 -7.20 -3.89 -9.12
C CYS A 35 -5.94 -3.99 -9.96
N MET A 36 -4.80 -3.61 -9.36
CA MET A 36 -3.49 -3.61 -10.01
C MET A 36 -3.07 -5.01 -10.44
N TYR A 37 -3.24 -6.01 -9.57
CA TYR A 37 -2.88 -7.39 -9.86
C TYR A 37 -3.72 -7.98 -11.00
N SER A 38 -5.00 -7.64 -11.11
CA SER A 38 -5.90 -8.13 -12.18
C SER A 38 -5.60 -7.58 -13.57
N LEU A 39 -4.70 -6.58 -13.67
CA LEU A 39 -4.26 -6.03 -14.96
C LEU A 39 -3.37 -7.01 -15.72
N PHE A 40 -2.72 -7.92 -15.02
CA PHE A 40 -1.71 -8.81 -15.56
C PHE A 40 -2.26 -10.24 -15.70
N ASP A 41 -1.81 -10.97 -16.72
CA ASP A 41 -2.25 -12.35 -16.97
C ASP A 41 -1.79 -13.32 -15.88
N ASP A 42 -0.71 -12.98 -15.16
CA ASP A 42 -0.18 -13.72 -14.02
C ASP A 42 -0.86 -13.35 -12.68
N ASN A 43 -1.97 -12.59 -12.72
CA ASN A 43 -2.63 -12.06 -11.52
C ASN A 43 -1.69 -11.30 -10.57
N GLY A 44 -0.70 -10.60 -11.14
CA GLY A 44 0.19 -9.70 -10.44
C GLY A 44 1.35 -10.38 -9.72
N ASP A 45 1.64 -11.65 -9.98
CA ASP A 45 2.72 -12.37 -9.32
C ASP A 45 4.10 -11.75 -9.58
N GLU A 46 4.38 -11.29 -10.82
CA GLU A 46 5.61 -10.55 -11.11
C GLU A 46 5.62 -9.20 -10.40
N LEU A 47 4.48 -8.50 -10.29
CA LEU A 47 4.42 -7.23 -9.53
C LEU A 47 4.75 -7.44 -8.05
N LYS A 48 4.19 -8.49 -7.41
CA LYS A 48 4.52 -8.86 -6.02
C LYS A 48 6.01 -9.19 -5.88
N SER A 49 6.56 -9.92 -6.85
CA SER A 49 7.99 -10.26 -6.92
C SER A 49 8.86 -9.00 -6.99
N LEU A 50 8.50 -8.03 -7.84
CA LEU A 50 9.19 -6.75 -7.95
C LEU A 50 9.12 -5.93 -6.66
N ILE A 51 7.96 -5.87 -5.99
CA ILE A 51 7.81 -5.19 -4.69
C ILE A 51 8.75 -5.83 -3.65
N LYS A 52 8.79 -7.16 -3.58
CA LYS A 52 9.68 -7.87 -2.66
C LYS A 52 11.16 -7.61 -2.98
N LYS A 53 11.55 -7.65 -4.26
CA LYS A 53 12.93 -7.37 -4.69
C LYS A 53 13.34 -5.93 -4.36
N ALA A 54 12.45 -4.96 -4.55
CA ALA A 54 12.70 -3.56 -4.21
C ALA A 54 12.97 -3.36 -2.71
N GLU A 55 12.19 -4.00 -1.83
CA GLU A 55 12.46 -3.99 -0.38
C GLU A 55 13.85 -4.55 -0.06
N GLN A 56 14.21 -5.69 -0.65
CA GLN A 56 15.54 -6.29 -0.44
C GLN A 56 16.67 -5.41 -0.96
N SER A 57 16.49 -4.75 -2.10
CA SER A 57 17.48 -3.81 -2.64
C SER A 57 17.71 -2.62 -1.71
N LEU A 58 16.65 -2.09 -1.09
CA LEU A 58 16.79 -1.00 -0.11
C LEU A 58 17.48 -1.44 1.18
N LEU A 59 17.23 -2.67 1.63
CA LEU A 59 17.93 -3.26 2.77
C LEU A 59 19.42 -3.44 2.45
N ALA A 60 19.74 -4.00 1.29
CA ALA A 60 21.12 -4.22 0.85
C ALA A 60 21.91 -2.91 0.64
N ALA A 61 21.22 -1.84 0.22
CA ALA A 61 21.81 -0.51 0.08
C ALA A 61 21.89 0.28 1.39
N GLU A 62 21.45 -0.31 2.52
CA GLU A 62 21.34 0.34 3.84
C GLU A 62 20.52 1.64 3.81
N VAL A 63 19.56 1.71 2.88
CA VAL A 63 18.60 2.81 2.75
C VAL A 63 17.39 2.56 3.64
N LEU A 64 17.00 1.29 3.77
CA LEU A 64 16.01 0.82 4.72
C LEU A 64 16.73 0.01 5.82
N SER A 65 16.49 0.34 7.09
CA SER A 65 17.16 -0.32 8.21
C SER A 65 16.55 -1.67 8.63
N GLY A 66 15.40 -2.03 8.07
CA GLY A 66 14.66 -3.24 8.39
C GLY A 66 13.29 -3.28 7.71
N THR A 67 12.60 -4.41 7.78
CA THR A 67 11.29 -4.63 7.12
C THR A 67 10.10 -4.09 7.93
N ARG A 68 10.35 -3.48 9.09
CA ARG A 68 9.30 -2.93 9.95
C ARG A 68 8.86 -1.55 9.45
N GLY A 69 7.60 -1.20 9.67
CA GLY A 69 7.07 0.09 9.22
C GLY A 69 7.76 1.32 9.79
N GLU A 70 8.37 1.24 10.98
CA GLU A 70 9.16 2.36 11.51
C GLU A 70 10.37 2.68 10.62
N SER A 71 11.01 1.67 10.03
CA SER A 71 12.10 1.86 9.08
C SER A 71 11.64 2.63 7.83
N TYR A 72 10.43 2.34 7.35
CA TYR A 72 9.85 3.10 6.24
C TYR A 72 9.54 4.55 6.62
N LEU A 73 8.98 4.80 7.81
CA LEU A 73 8.74 6.18 8.25
C LEU A 73 10.05 6.98 8.36
N VAL A 74 11.14 6.35 8.79
CA VAL A 74 12.48 6.97 8.80
C VAL A 74 12.97 7.26 7.37
N LEU A 75 12.76 6.32 6.43
CA LEU A 75 13.06 6.54 5.01
C LEU A 75 12.28 7.74 4.47
N TYR A 76 10.97 7.83 4.70
CA TYR A 76 10.13 8.94 4.21
C TYR A 76 10.60 10.32 4.72
N LYS A 77 11.04 10.40 5.97
CA LYS A 77 11.60 11.63 6.56
C LYS A 77 12.88 12.09 5.88
N ASN A 78 13.67 11.15 5.34
CA ASN A 78 14.98 11.41 4.76
C ASN A 78 15.05 11.06 3.27
N ILE A 79 13.92 10.89 2.59
CA ILE A 79 13.87 10.14 1.32
C ILE A 79 14.80 10.72 0.26
N ARG A 80 14.87 12.05 0.16
CA ARG A 80 15.68 12.75 -0.83
C ARG A 80 17.16 12.38 -0.69
N THR A 81 17.70 12.47 0.52
CA THR A 81 19.12 12.16 0.76
C THR A 81 19.39 10.66 0.82
N ALA A 82 18.38 9.87 1.18
CA ALA A 82 18.51 8.43 1.30
C ALA A 82 18.61 7.73 -0.07
N ILE A 83 17.96 8.27 -1.12
CA ILE A 83 17.91 7.62 -2.44
C ILE A 83 18.81 8.26 -3.51
N ASP A 84 19.31 9.49 -3.30
CA ASP A 84 20.14 10.22 -4.28
C ASP A 84 21.41 9.44 -4.65
N GLY A 85 21.44 8.89 -5.86
CA GLY A 85 22.54 8.09 -6.39
C GLY A 85 22.78 6.73 -5.70
N ARG A 86 21.98 6.36 -4.70
CA ARG A 86 22.18 5.14 -3.89
C ARG A 86 21.34 3.96 -4.35
N VAL A 87 20.28 4.20 -5.11
CA VAL A 87 19.32 3.15 -5.48
C VAL A 87 18.97 3.27 -6.96
N ALA A 88 19.09 2.16 -7.69
CA ALA A 88 18.64 2.08 -9.08
C ALA A 88 17.10 2.06 -9.17
N SER A 89 16.57 2.21 -10.39
CA SER A 89 15.15 1.93 -10.65
C SER A 89 14.83 0.47 -10.32
N PHE A 90 13.67 0.24 -9.70
CA PHE A 90 13.13 -1.09 -9.41
C PHE A 90 12.30 -1.66 -10.57
N GLY A 91 11.99 -0.84 -11.58
CA GLY A 91 11.18 -1.23 -12.73
C GLY A 91 9.69 -1.44 -12.42
N ILE A 92 9.23 -1.09 -11.22
CA ILE A 92 7.81 -1.24 -10.82
C ILE A 92 6.95 -0.27 -11.63
N SER A 93 7.37 0.99 -11.72
CA SER A 93 6.62 2.00 -12.47
C SER A 93 6.55 1.64 -13.96
N ASP A 94 7.66 1.20 -14.55
CA ASP A 94 7.71 0.81 -15.96
C ASP A 94 6.85 -0.43 -16.24
N TYR A 95 6.88 -1.43 -15.35
CA TYR A 95 6.05 -2.63 -15.46
C TYR A 95 4.55 -2.28 -15.47
N VAL A 96 4.12 -1.41 -14.56
CA VAL A 96 2.73 -0.94 -14.49
C VAL A 96 2.36 -0.08 -15.69
N ILE A 97 3.19 0.90 -16.07
CA ILE A 97 2.91 1.79 -17.20
C ILE A 97 2.78 0.99 -18.49
N LYS A 98 3.70 0.06 -18.74
CA LYS A 98 3.67 -0.80 -19.93
C LYS A 98 2.37 -1.59 -20.02
N SER A 99 1.88 -2.13 -18.91
CA SER A 99 0.59 -2.82 -18.86
C SER A 99 -0.58 -1.89 -19.14
N LEU A 100 -0.57 -0.67 -18.57
CA LEU A 100 -1.62 0.32 -18.76
C LEU A 100 -1.66 0.94 -20.17
N LEU A 101 -0.57 0.87 -20.94
CA LEU A 101 -0.58 1.30 -22.36
C LEU A 101 -1.47 0.40 -23.23
N GLU A 102 -1.75 -0.82 -22.81
CA GLU A 102 -2.70 -1.69 -23.49
C GLU A 102 -4.14 -1.23 -23.22
N SER A 103 -4.88 -0.87 -24.27
CA SER A 103 -6.23 -0.31 -24.15
C SER A 103 -7.21 -1.20 -23.34
N LYS A 104 -7.05 -2.53 -23.39
CA LYS A 104 -7.82 -3.48 -22.59
C LYS A 104 -7.56 -3.30 -21.10
N ASN A 105 -6.29 -3.20 -20.70
CA ASN A 105 -5.90 -3.06 -19.30
C ASN A 105 -6.19 -1.66 -18.77
N ALA A 106 -6.03 -0.62 -19.59
CA ALA A 106 -6.50 0.73 -19.26
C ALA A 106 -8.00 0.75 -18.93
N LYS A 107 -8.83 0.08 -19.73
CA LYS A 107 -10.28 -0.05 -19.48
C LYS A 107 -10.59 -0.84 -18.21
N LYS A 108 -9.90 -1.97 -17.98
CA LYS A 108 -10.02 -2.76 -16.74
C LYS A 108 -9.69 -1.91 -15.52
N TYR A 109 -8.54 -1.23 -15.53
CA TYR A 109 -8.10 -0.35 -14.46
C TYR A 109 -9.12 0.75 -14.21
N SER A 110 -9.56 1.46 -15.25
CA SER A 110 -10.55 2.53 -15.13
C SER A 110 -11.87 2.04 -14.54
N ALA A 111 -12.38 0.90 -15.00
CA ALA A 111 -13.63 0.32 -14.48
C ALA A 111 -13.50 -0.07 -13.00
N CYS A 112 -12.39 -0.71 -12.64
CA CYS A 112 -12.13 -1.14 -11.28
C CYS A 112 -11.93 0.06 -10.33
N MET A 113 -11.13 1.06 -10.72
CA MET A 113 -10.96 2.29 -9.95
C MET A 113 -12.27 3.06 -9.80
N LYS A 114 -13.11 3.12 -10.84
CA LYS A 114 -14.43 3.75 -10.77
C LYS A 114 -15.28 3.13 -9.67
N THR A 115 -15.40 1.81 -9.63
CA THR A 115 -16.16 1.08 -8.60
C THR A 115 -15.67 1.43 -7.20
N MET A 116 -14.36 1.40 -7.00
CA MET A 116 -13.75 1.72 -5.71
C MET A 116 -14.01 3.17 -5.29
N MET A 117 -13.80 4.13 -6.20
CA MET A 117 -13.99 5.56 -5.92
C MET A 117 -15.44 5.94 -5.64
N THR A 118 -16.40 5.14 -6.11
CA THR A 118 -17.84 5.34 -5.82
C THR A 118 -18.30 4.66 -4.52
N SER A 119 -17.46 3.88 -3.85
CA SER A 119 -17.84 3.23 -2.59
C SER A 119 -17.91 4.23 -1.44
N GLU A 120 -18.83 4.03 -0.51
CA GLU A 120 -19.01 4.92 0.66
C GLU A 120 -17.73 5.00 1.51
N ASN A 121 -17.04 3.86 1.66
CA ASN A 121 -15.83 3.73 2.45
C ASN A 121 -14.61 4.40 1.81
N PHE A 122 -14.65 4.73 0.51
CA PHE A 122 -13.51 5.38 -0.16
C PHE A 122 -13.31 6.80 0.33
N LYS A 123 -14.38 7.59 0.50
CA LYS A 123 -14.28 9.04 0.74
C LYS A 123 -13.38 9.38 1.93
N ASP A 124 -13.50 8.65 3.02
CA ASP A 124 -12.76 8.90 4.26
C ASP A 124 -11.49 8.03 4.41
N SER A 125 -11.17 7.21 3.39
CA SER A 125 -10.02 6.32 3.40
C SER A 125 -8.67 7.06 3.28
N LYS A 126 -7.58 6.39 3.66
CA LYS A 126 -6.22 6.88 3.37
C LYS A 126 -5.96 6.92 1.87
N LEU A 127 -6.48 5.94 1.14
CA LEU A 127 -6.36 5.87 -0.32
C LEU A 127 -6.96 7.09 -1.01
N SER A 128 -8.12 7.60 -0.60
CA SER A 128 -8.71 8.81 -1.21
C SER A 128 -7.83 10.04 -1.00
N LYS A 129 -7.23 10.19 0.19
CA LYS A 129 -6.27 11.25 0.48
C LYS A 129 -5.05 11.15 -0.43
N ILE A 130 -4.52 9.95 -0.66
CA ILE A 130 -3.38 9.69 -1.55
C ILE A 130 -3.73 10.02 -3.02
N VAL A 131 -4.92 9.61 -3.48
CA VAL A 131 -5.40 9.90 -4.83
C VAL A 131 -5.56 11.41 -5.02
N ALA A 132 -6.18 12.11 -4.07
CA ALA A 132 -6.36 13.56 -4.12
C ALA A 132 -5.00 14.30 -4.25
N MET A 133 -3.99 13.88 -3.49
CA MET A 133 -2.63 14.44 -3.59
C MET A 133 -2.00 14.24 -4.97
N SER A 134 -2.29 13.12 -5.64
CA SER A 134 -1.73 12.81 -6.96
C SER A 134 -2.37 13.63 -8.09
N THR A 135 -3.53 14.25 -7.83
CA THR A 135 -4.30 15.03 -8.83
C THR A 135 -4.11 16.54 -8.72
N SER A 136 -3.41 17.04 -7.69
CA SER A 136 -3.08 18.47 -7.61
C SER A 136 -2.01 18.77 -8.66
N GLY A 137 -2.38 19.42 -9.78
CA GLY A 137 -1.56 19.60 -10.99
C GLY A 137 -0.26 20.43 -10.87
N ASN A 138 0.30 20.54 -9.68
CA ASN A 138 1.66 21.03 -9.47
C ASN A 138 2.65 19.84 -9.57
N ASN A 139 3.91 20.11 -9.89
CA ASN A 139 5.02 19.16 -9.73
C ASN A 139 5.70 19.44 -8.37
N PRO A 140 5.13 18.97 -7.24
CA PRO A 140 5.71 19.22 -5.92
C PRO A 140 7.08 18.56 -5.80
N LYS A 141 7.94 19.15 -4.96
CA LYS A 141 9.21 18.52 -4.59
C LYS A 141 8.92 17.20 -3.87
N ILE A 142 9.79 16.20 -4.02
CA ILE A 142 9.62 14.90 -3.35
C ILE A 142 9.41 15.06 -1.83
N THR A 143 10.08 16.02 -1.20
CA THR A 143 9.95 16.30 0.24
C THR A 143 8.57 16.86 0.63
N GLU A 144 7.90 17.58 -0.27
CA GLU A 144 6.54 18.07 -0.04
C GLU A 144 5.53 16.92 -0.14
N ILE A 145 5.72 16.02 -1.12
CA ILE A 145 4.90 14.80 -1.27
C ILE A 145 5.06 13.92 -0.03
N THR A 146 6.31 13.61 0.36
CA THR A 146 6.55 12.71 1.49
C THR A 146 6.15 13.31 2.82
N GLY A 147 6.25 14.64 2.99
CA GLY A 147 5.71 15.34 4.15
C GLY A 147 4.21 15.08 4.34
N LYS A 148 3.41 15.25 3.28
CA LYS A 148 1.96 14.97 3.32
C LYS A 148 1.66 13.49 3.51
N MET A 149 2.44 12.59 2.91
CA MET A 149 2.29 11.15 3.12
C MET A 149 2.52 10.76 4.58
N LEU A 150 3.49 11.38 5.27
CA LEU A 150 3.76 11.15 6.69
C LEU A 150 2.61 11.62 7.61
N GLU A 151 1.76 12.55 7.18
CA GLU A 151 0.54 12.94 7.90
C GLU A 151 -0.56 11.87 7.82
N ILE A 152 -0.47 10.97 6.83
CA ILE A 152 -1.47 9.93 6.55
C ILE A 152 -1.00 8.56 7.07
N PHE A 153 0.31 8.29 6.97
CA PHE A 153 0.88 6.98 7.21
C PHE A 153 1.16 6.72 8.68
N THR A 154 0.95 5.48 9.09
CA THR A 154 1.41 4.92 10.36
C THR A 154 2.37 3.76 10.07
N ALA A 155 3.14 3.32 11.08
CA ALA A 155 4.06 2.20 10.89
C ALA A 155 3.32 0.92 10.48
N GLU A 156 2.12 0.70 11.02
CA GLU A 156 1.33 -0.50 10.72
C GLU A 156 0.90 -0.61 9.26
N ASP A 157 0.75 0.52 8.56
CA ASP A 157 0.36 0.56 7.15
C ASP A 157 1.36 -0.21 6.26
N PHE A 158 2.65 -0.20 6.61
CA PHE A 158 3.70 -0.88 5.85
C PHE A 158 3.68 -2.41 5.98
N ASN A 159 2.76 -2.97 6.77
CA ASN A 159 2.43 -4.39 6.72
C ASN A 159 1.62 -4.76 5.47
N HIS A 160 1.08 -3.77 4.74
CA HIS A 160 0.27 -3.97 3.54
C HIS A 160 1.03 -3.56 2.27
N ASP A 161 0.97 -4.39 1.22
CA ASP A 161 1.73 -4.23 -0.02
C ASP A 161 1.51 -2.89 -0.71
N PHE A 162 0.30 -2.33 -0.60
CA PHE A 162 -0.02 -1.01 -1.16
C PHE A 162 0.98 0.08 -0.77
N TYR A 163 1.36 0.16 0.52
CA TYR A 163 2.24 1.21 1.02
C TYR A 163 3.69 0.99 0.57
N LYS A 164 4.12 -0.28 0.46
CA LYS A 164 5.40 -0.65 -0.12
C LYS A 164 5.45 -0.32 -1.61
N TYR A 165 4.44 -0.73 -2.38
CA TYR A 165 4.27 -0.40 -3.78
C TYR A 165 4.33 1.11 -4.04
N LEU A 166 3.63 1.91 -3.22
CA LEU A 166 3.63 3.36 -3.32
C LEU A 166 5.02 3.97 -3.04
N THR A 167 5.73 3.44 -2.04
CA THR A 167 7.10 3.84 -1.71
C THR A 167 8.03 3.62 -2.89
N PHE A 168 8.03 2.41 -3.43
CA PHE A 168 8.97 2.03 -4.49
C PHE A 168 8.63 2.71 -5.81
N SER A 169 7.35 2.89 -6.12
CA SER A 169 6.91 3.68 -7.27
C SER A 169 7.32 5.15 -7.16
N LEU A 170 7.31 5.73 -5.95
CA LEU A 170 7.78 7.10 -5.73
C LEU A 170 9.29 7.21 -5.99
N ILE A 171 10.07 6.22 -5.54
CA ILE A 171 11.52 6.16 -5.76
C ILE A 171 11.82 6.00 -7.26
N ASP A 172 11.14 5.09 -7.97
CA ASP A 172 11.28 4.92 -9.42
C ASP A 172 11.05 6.24 -10.16
N LYS A 173 9.95 6.94 -9.85
CA LYS A 173 9.62 8.24 -10.46
C LYS A 173 10.65 9.31 -10.15
N TYR A 174 11.14 9.36 -8.91
CA TYR A 174 12.20 10.29 -8.52
C TYR A 174 13.48 10.01 -9.30
N ASN A 175 13.90 8.75 -9.37
CA ASN A 175 15.09 8.35 -10.09
C ASN A 175 14.96 8.67 -11.57
N ALA A 176 13.84 8.32 -12.22
CA ALA A 176 13.59 8.64 -13.62
C ALA A 176 13.64 10.16 -13.91
N ALA A 177 13.13 11.00 -13.00
CA ALA A 177 13.17 12.45 -13.15
C ALA A 177 14.56 13.07 -12.91
N ASN A 178 15.49 12.34 -12.28
CA ASN A 178 16.82 12.82 -11.91
C ASN A 178 17.96 12.03 -12.58
N GLN A 179 17.66 11.06 -13.45
CA GLN A 179 18.64 10.43 -14.33
C GLN A 179 19.22 11.51 -15.26
N LYS A 180 20.51 11.79 -15.08
CA LYS A 180 21.32 12.62 -15.98
C LYS A 180 21.95 11.77 -17.05
#